data_AF-A0A9D6DZB1-F1
#
_entry.id   AF-A0A9D6DZB1-F1
#
_cell.length_a   1.000
_cell.length_b   1.000
_cell.length_c   1.000
_cell.angle_alpha   90.00
_cell.angle_beta   90.00
_cell.angle_gamma   90.00
#
_symmetry.space_group_name_H-M   'P 1'
#
loop_
_entity.id
_entity.type
_entity.pdbx_description
1 polymer ?
#
loop_
_entity_poly.entity_id
_entity_poly.type
_entity_poly.pdbx_seq_one_letter_code
_entity_poly.pdbx_strand_id
1 'polypeptide(L)'
;MAVNRDSFFLLFLSIGFLSLMYWVSPTGSGILPPCLFFLATGGKYCPGCGTLRCFHAFLHGRLTQAAAYNVVTLLSLPWIGLVIANFLSERWIGRPLLRFALPRWVEWAAAGLIILFWILRNIPAYPFSLLAPHEL
;
A
#
# COMPACT_ATOMS: atom_id res chain seq x y z
N MET A 1 -27.27 16.13 -12.16
CA MET A 1 -26.20 15.20 -11.74
C MET A 1 -25.56 14.64 -12.99
N ALA A 2 -24.44 15.22 -13.44
CA ALA A 2 -23.71 14.68 -14.59
C ALA A 2 -22.53 13.88 -14.06
N VAL A 3 -22.61 12.55 -14.15
CA VAL A 3 -21.42 11.70 -13.95
C VAL A 3 -20.43 12.10 -15.04
N ASN A 4 -19.37 12.81 -14.65
CA ASN A 4 -18.48 13.41 -15.62
C ASN A 4 -17.63 12.33 -16.32
N ARG A 5 -17.30 12.52 -17.60
CA ARG A 5 -16.51 11.56 -18.41
C ARG A 5 -15.23 11.10 -17.70
N ASP A 6 -14.59 11.98 -16.94
CA ASP A 6 -13.37 11.68 -16.19
C ASP A 6 -13.58 10.62 -15.10
N SER A 7 -14.79 10.51 -14.55
CA SER A 7 -15.12 9.56 -13.47
C SER A 7 -15.14 8.13 -13.99
N PHE A 8 -15.63 7.92 -15.22
CA PHE A 8 -15.56 6.63 -15.90
C PHE A 8 -14.14 6.25 -16.27
N PHE A 9 -13.35 7.23 -16.72
CA PHE A 9 -11.93 7.02 -17.02
C PHE A 9 -11.13 6.59 -15.79
N LEU A 10 -11.34 7.25 -14.64
CA LEU A 10 -10.70 6.90 -13.37
C LEU A 10 -11.09 5.50 -12.88
N LEU A 11 -12.37 5.12 -13.02
CA LEU A 11 -12.81 3.77 -12.67
C LEU A 11 -12.14 2.72 -13.58
N PHE A 12 -12.11 2.97 -14.89
CA PHE A 12 -11.46 2.07 -15.84
C PHE A 12 -9.96 1.89 -15.53
N LEU A 13 -9.25 2.98 -15.25
CA LEU A 13 -7.84 2.93 -14.83
C LEU A 13 -7.65 2.15 -13.52
N SER A 14 -8.55 2.34 -12.54
CA SER A 14 -8.49 1.63 -11.26
C SER A 14 -8.69 0.12 -11.44
N ILE A 15 -9.67 -0.28 -12.26
CA ILE A 15 -9.92 -1.70 -12.58
C ILE A 15 -8.74 -2.28 -13.35
N GLY A 16 -8.21 -1.56 -14.35
CA GLY A 16 -7.04 -1.99 -15.12
C GLY A 16 -5.81 -2.19 -14.23
N PHE A 17 -5.56 -1.26 -13.30
CA PHE A 17 -4.47 -1.37 -12.33
C PHE A 17 -4.65 -2.56 -11.39
N LEU A 18 -5.85 -2.75 -10.83
CA LEU A 18 -6.15 -3.90 -9.95
C LEU A 18 -5.99 -5.23 -10.69
N SER A 19 -6.45 -5.31 -11.94
CA SER A 19 -6.29 -6.50 -12.79
C SER A 19 -4.81 -6.79 -13.04
N LEU A 20 -4.03 -5.78 -13.44
CA LEU A 20 -2.58 -5.93 -13.62
C LEU A 20 -1.91 -6.43 -12.33
N MET A 21 -2.27 -5.85 -11.19
CA MET A 21 -1.74 -6.23 -9.87
C MET A 21 -2.17 -7.62 -9.40
N TYR A 22 -3.28 -8.14 -9.92
CA TYR A 22 -3.74 -9.50 -9.61
C TYR A 22 -3.03 -10.56 -10.44
N TRP A 23 -2.82 -10.28 -11.74
CA TRP A 23 -2.29 -11.24 -12.71
C TRP A 23 -0.77 -11.21 -12.85
N VAL A 24 -0.15 -10.03 -12.70
CA VAL A 24 1.30 -9.88 -12.83
C VAL A 24 1.94 -10.09 -11.46
N SER A 25 2.50 -11.28 -11.25
CA SER A 25 3.22 -11.57 -10.02
C SER A 25 4.40 -10.60 -9.86
N PRO A 26 4.48 -9.83 -8.75
CA PRO A 26 5.65 -9.03 -8.43
C PRO A 26 6.83 -9.88 -7.96
N THR A 27 6.60 -11.17 -7.68
CA THR A 27 7.61 -12.12 -7.23
C THR A 27 8.05 -12.99 -8.42
N GLY A 28 9.33 -12.95 -8.78
CA GLY A 28 9.92 -13.85 -9.77
C GLY A 28 9.62 -13.56 -11.24
N SER A 29 8.80 -12.55 -11.58
CA SER A 29 8.47 -12.23 -12.98
C SER A 29 9.59 -11.51 -13.74
N GLY A 30 10.59 -10.94 -13.06
CA GLY A 30 11.65 -10.14 -13.67
C GLY A 30 11.21 -8.80 -14.28
N ILE A 31 9.90 -8.52 -14.30
CA ILE A 31 9.29 -7.32 -14.88
C ILE A 31 9.52 -6.09 -14.00
N LEU A 32 9.54 -6.28 -12.69
CA LEU A 32 9.69 -5.20 -11.73
C LEU A 32 11.15 -5.04 -11.31
N PRO A 33 11.72 -3.82 -11.42
CA PRO A 33 13.09 -3.60 -11.01
C PRO A 33 13.24 -3.83 -9.50
N PRO A 34 14.42 -4.27 -9.04
CA PRO A 34 14.73 -4.32 -7.61
C PRO A 34 14.66 -2.91 -7.00
N CYS A 35 14.50 -2.85 -5.68
CA CYS A 35 14.45 -1.58 -4.96
C CYS A 35 15.80 -0.84 -5.09
N LEU A 36 15.79 0.32 -5.77
CA LEU A 36 16.99 1.15 -5.94
C LEU A 36 17.61 1.58 -4.61
N PHE A 37 16.80 1.86 -3.60
CA PHE A 37 17.29 2.21 -2.26
C PHE A 37 18.07 1.06 -1.63
N PHE A 38 17.57 -0.17 -1.75
CA PHE A 38 18.24 -1.35 -1.23
C PHE A 38 19.59 -1.57 -1.93
N LEU A 39 19.63 -1.41 -3.25
CA LEU A 39 20.86 -1.49 -4.02
C LEU A 39 21.87 -0.39 -3.63
N ALA A 40 21.42 0.86 -3.54
CA ALA A 40 22.27 2.00 -3.25
C ALA A 40 22.84 1.99 -1.83
N THR A 41 22.11 1.44 -0.86
CA THR A 41 22.53 1.39 0.55
C THR A 41 23.23 0.09 0.93
N GLY A 42 23.44 -0.82 -0.02
CA GLY A 42 24.10 -2.10 0.22
C GLY A 42 23.29 -3.05 1.10
N GLY A 43 21.95 -2.97 1.04
CA GLY A 43 21.06 -3.94 1.70
C GLY A 43 20.10 -3.40 2.74
N LYS A 44 19.88 -2.07 2.84
CA LYS A 44 18.88 -1.51 3.76
C LYS A 44 17.51 -1.41 3.10
N TYR A 45 16.46 -1.74 3.85
CA TYR A 45 15.08 -1.64 3.38
C TYR A 45 14.50 -0.26 3.67
N CYS A 46 13.95 0.41 2.66
CA CYS A 46 13.13 1.61 2.85
C CYS A 46 11.74 1.24 3.39
N PRO A 47 10.93 2.16 3.94
CA PRO A 47 9.61 1.81 4.49
C PRO A 47 8.64 1.24 3.44
N GLY A 48 8.84 1.55 2.16
CA GLY A 48 8.04 1.03 1.04
C GLY A 48 8.50 -0.32 0.48
N CYS A 49 9.63 -0.87 0.92
CA CYS A 49 10.08 -2.19 0.45
C CYS A 49 9.02 -3.25 0.80
N GLY A 50 8.53 -3.96 -0.23
CA GLY A 50 7.52 -5.02 -0.09
C GLY A 50 6.07 -4.58 -0.33
N THR A 51 5.76 -3.29 -0.53
CA THR A 51 4.37 -2.81 -0.73
C THR A 51 3.66 -3.50 -1.90
N LEU A 52 4.33 -3.67 -3.03
CA LEU A 52 3.71 -4.31 -4.21
C LEU A 52 3.40 -5.80 -3.97
N ARG A 53 4.34 -6.51 -3.35
CA ARG A 53 4.17 -7.92 -2.96
C ARG A 53 3.09 -8.08 -1.89
N CYS A 54 3.04 -7.15 -0.93
CA CYS A 54 1.97 -7.05 0.06
C CYS A 54 0.60 -6.89 -0.61
N PHE A 55 0.48 -5.97 -1.56
CA PHE A 55 -0.79 -5.72 -2.25
C PHE A 55 -1.24 -6.93 -3.08
N HIS A 56 -0.33 -7.55 -3.83
CA HIS A 56 -0.61 -8.78 -4.54
C HIS A 56 -1.06 -9.91 -3.58
N ALA A 57 -0.33 -10.17 -2.50
CA ALA A 57 -0.72 -11.19 -1.51
C ALA A 57 -2.09 -10.89 -0.88
N PHE A 58 -2.39 -9.62 -0.59
CA PHE A 58 -3.69 -9.18 -0.10
C PHE A 58 -4.82 -9.46 -1.09
N LEU A 59 -4.63 -9.15 -2.38
CA LEU A 59 -5.61 -9.42 -3.44
C LEU A 59 -5.90 -10.93 -3.60
N HIS A 60 -4.93 -11.78 -3.28
CA HIS A 60 -5.07 -13.24 -3.27
C HIS A 60 -5.53 -13.80 -1.91
N GLY A 61 -5.92 -12.95 -0.95
CA GLY A 61 -6.43 -13.36 0.37
C GLY A 61 -5.36 -13.87 1.34
N ARG A 62 -4.07 -13.76 1.02
CA ARG A 62 -2.95 -14.22 1.85
C ARG A 62 -2.52 -13.14 2.85
N LEU A 63 -3.34 -12.91 3.88
CA LEU A 63 -3.12 -11.82 4.84
C LEU A 63 -1.84 -11.95 5.66
N THR A 64 -1.48 -13.16 6.10
CA THR A 64 -0.23 -13.41 6.84
C THR A 64 0.99 -13.10 5.99
N GLN A 65 0.99 -13.54 4.73
CA GLN A 65 2.03 -13.23 3.77
C GLN A 65 2.09 -11.74 3.45
N ALA A 66 0.95 -11.07 3.32
CA ALA A 66 0.89 -9.63 3.10
C ALA A 66 1.55 -8.86 4.25
N ALA A 67 1.30 -9.26 5.50
CA ALA A 67 1.93 -8.68 6.68
C ALA A 67 3.45 -8.90 6.69
N ALA A 68 3.91 -10.11 6.32
CA ALA A 68 5.33 -10.45 6.21
C ALA A 68 6.07 -9.62 5.15
N TYR A 69 5.37 -9.13 4.13
CA TYR A 69 5.94 -8.20 3.16
C TYR A 69 5.97 -6.76 3.63
N ASN A 70 4.84 -6.22 4.12
CA ASN A 70 4.76 -4.84 4.61
C ASN A 70 3.51 -4.62 5.48
N VAL A 71 3.65 -4.75 6.79
CA VAL A 71 2.56 -4.53 7.76
C VAL A 71 1.98 -3.11 7.69
N VAL A 72 2.79 -2.08 7.47
CA VAL A 72 2.31 -0.70 7.36
C VAL A 72 1.40 -0.54 6.15
N THR A 73 1.80 -1.12 5.01
CA THR A 73 0.95 -1.14 3.81
C THR A 73 -0.36 -1.86 4.10
N LEU A 74 -0.31 -3.08 4.66
CA LEU A 74 -1.50 -3.87 4.96
C LEU A 74 -2.50 -3.11 5.85
N LEU A 75 -2.01 -2.47 6.93
CA LEU A 75 -2.85 -1.69 7.84
C LEU A 75 -3.41 -0.41 7.21
N SER A 76 -2.72 0.15 6.21
CA SER A 76 -3.18 1.33 5.47
C SER A 76 -4.24 1.02 4.40
N LEU A 77 -4.35 -0.23 3.93
CA LEU A 77 -5.26 -0.60 2.83
C LEU A 77 -6.74 -0.27 3.11
N PRO A 78 -7.31 -0.53 4.30
CA PRO A 78 -8.70 -0.16 4.59
C PRO A 78 -8.93 1.35 4.51
N TRP A 79 -7.97 2.16 4.99
CA TRP A 79 -8.03 3.62 4.92
C TRP A 79 -7.97 4.12 3.47
N ILE A 80 -7.06 3.58 2.66
CA ILE A 80 -6.96 3.90 1.24
C ILE A 80 -8.28 3.54 0.53
N GLY A 81 -8.84 2.36 0.83
CA GLY A 81 -10.14 1.93 0.30
C GLY A 81 -11.28 2.88 0.67
N LEU A 82 -11.35 3.35 1.91
CA LEU A 82 -12.33 4.33 2.37
C LEU A 82 -12.19 5.67 1.64
N VAL A 83 -10.96 6.17 1.46
CA VAL A 83 -10.71 7.42 0.73
C VAL A 83 -11.15 7.30 -0.73
N ILE A 84 -10.82 6.20 -1.40
CA ILE A 84 -11.27 5.92 -2.77
C ILE A 84 -12.79 5.84 -2.84
N ALA A 85 -13.44 5.13 -1.91
CA ALA A 85 -14.89 4.98 -1.86
C ALA A 85 -15.59 6.32 -1.64
N ASN A 86 -15.06 7.17 -0.76
CA ASN A 86 -15.56 8.53 -0.55
C ASN A 86 -15.44 9.38 -1.81
N PHE A 87 -14.27 9.37 -2.44
CA PHE A 87 -14.03 10.10 -3.69
C PHE A 87 -15.00 9.68 -4.80
N LEU A 88 -15.24 8.37 -4.96
CA LEU A 88 -16.21 7.84 -5.91
C LEU A 88 -17.64 8.26 -5.57
N SER A 89 -18.02 8.17 -4.28
CA SER A 89 -19.36 8.56 -3.81
C SER A 89 -19.63 10.04 -4.02
N GLU A 90 -18.69 10.92 -3.71
CA GLU A 90 -18.83 12.36 -3.97
C GLU A 90 -19.07 12.64 -5.45
N ARG A 91 -18.38 11.92 -6.34
CA ARG A 91 -18.44 12.17 -7.77
C ARG A 91 -19.65 11.53 -8.47
N TRP A 92 -20.16 10.41 -7.94
CA TRP A 92 -21.25 9.64 -8.56
C TRP A 92 -22.59 9.90 -7.90
N ILE A 93 -22.61 9.98 -6.57
CA ILE A 93 -23.82 10.18 -5.74
C ILE A 93 -23.98 11.68 -5.39
N GLY A 94 -22.93 12.49 -5.52
CA GLY A 94 -22.95 13.91 -5.17
C GLY A 94 -22.76 14.18 -3.68
N ARG A 95 -22.40 13.15 -2.88
CA ARG A 95 -22.16 13.26 -1.44
C ARG A 95 -21.11 12.26 -0.96
N PRO A 96 -20.29 12.59 0.04
CA PRO A 96 -19.36 11.64 0.64
C PRO A 96 -20.12 10.54 1.40
N LEU A 97 -19.52 9.34 1.48
CA LEU A 97 -20.02 8.28 2.37
C LEU A 97 -19.80 8.66 3.84
N LEU A 98 -18.61 9.19 4.13
CA LEU A 98 -18.19 9.59 5.46
C LEU A 98 -17.49 10.95 5.38
N ARG A 99 -17.85 11.86 6.30
CA ARG A 99 -17.13 13.12 6.47
C ARG A 99 -16.09 12.93 7.58
N PHE A 100 -14.85 12.71 7.19
CA PHE A 100 -13.73 12.71 8.13
C PHE A 100 -12.72 13.79 7.72
N ALA A 101 -12.37 14.63 8.68
CA ALA A 101 -11.21 15.50 8.58
C ALA A 101 -10.11 14.85 9.42
N LEU A 102 -9.01 14.46 8.77
CA LEU A 102 -7.84 13.99 9.50
C LEU A 102 -7.21 15.21 10.20
N PRO A 103 -7.16 15.22 11.53
CA PRO A 103 -6.50 16.31 12.23
C PRO A 103 -5.00 16.24 11.95
N ARG A 104 -4.33 17.40 11.88
CA ARG A 104 -2.89 17.50 11.57
C ARG A 104 -2.01 16.59 12.43
N TRP A 105 -2.40 16.31 13.67
CA TRP A 105 -1.62 15.41 14.54
C TRP A 105 -1.57 13.96 14.00
N VAL A 106 -2.59 13.50 13.26
CA VAL A 106 -2.60 12.15 12.65
C VAL A 106 -1.56 12.06 11.54
N GLU A 107 -1.37 13.13 10.76
CA GLU A 107 -0.34 13.18 9.72
C GLU A 107 1.06 13.05 10.34
N TRP A 108 1.33 13.82 11.41
CA TRP A 108 2.59 13.72 12.16
C TRP A 108 2.77 12.37 12.84
N ALA A 109 1.70 11.80 13.40
CA ALA A 109 1.74 10.47 14.00
C ALA A 109 2.03 9.39 12.96
N ALA A 110 1.43 9.47 11.77
CA ALA A 110 1.70 8.56 10.67
C ALA A 110 3.15 8.68 10.17
N ALA A 111 3.66 9.91 10.02
CA ALA A 111 5.06 10.15 9.67
C ALA A 111 6.02 9.56 10.71
N GLY A 112 5.75 9.81 11.99
CA GLY A 112 6.51 9.23 13.11
C GLY A 112 6.48 7.70 13.10
N LEU A 113 5.31 7.10 12.86
CA LEU A 113 5.15 5.65 12.77
C LEU A 113 5.94 5.05 11.60
N ILE A 114 5.92 5.70 10.43
CA ILE A 114 6.68 5.27 9.25
C ILE A 114 8.18 5.34 9.52
N ILE A 115 8.66 6.41 10.16
CA ILE A 115 10.08 6.55 10.53
C ILE A 115 10.47 5.48 11.55
N LEU A 116 9.66 5.27 12.58
CA LEU A 116 9.89 4.23 13.58
C LEU A 116 9.94 2.84 12.92
N PHE A 117 8.96 2.52 12.08
CA PHE A 117 8.96 1.27 11.31
C PHE A 117 10.21 1.13 10.42
N TRP A 118 10.63 2.21 9.77
CA TRP A 118 11.82 2.20 8.93
C TRP A 118 13.10 1.91 9.72
N ILE A 119 13.24 2.46 10.92
CA ILE A 119 14.37 2.17 11.81
C ILE A 119 14.30 0.70 12.26
N LEU A 120 13.16 0.29 12.82
CA LEU A 120 12.99 -1.04 13.39
C LEU A 120 13.23 -2.15 12.35
N ARG A 121 12.72 -2.00 11.12
CA ARG A 121 12.86 -3.03 10.08
C ARG A 121 14.29 -3.30 9.61
N ASN A 122 15.24 -2.43 9.94
CA ASN A 122 16.65 -2.57 9.58
C ASN A 122 17.51 -3.09 10.75
N ILE A 123 16.90 -3.42 11.90
CA ILE A 123 17.61 -3.98 13.05
C ILE A 123 17.70 -5.52 12.87
N PRO A 124 18.91 -6.12 12.80
CA PRO A 124 19.10 -7.55 12.61
C PRO A 124 18.95 -8.34 13.92
N ALA A 125 17.88 -8.09 14.67
CA ALA A 125 17.57 -8.77 15.92
C ALA A 125 16.12 -9.21 15.95
N TYR A 126 15.84 -10.39 16.50
CA TYR A 126 14.47 -10.81 16.75
C TYR A 126 13.83 -9.92 17.82
N PRO A 127 12.55 -9.48 17.67
CA PRO A 127 11.60 -9.81 16.61
C PRO A 127 11.64 -8.86 15.39
N PHE A 128 12.49 -7.84 15.39
CA PHE A 128 12.53 -6.80 14.35
C PHE A 128 12.96 -7.31 12.97
N SER A 129 13.71 -8.40 12.91
CA SER A 129 14.03 -9.09 11.66
C SER A 129 12.78 -9.55 10.88
N LEU A 130 11.64 -9.75 11.55
CA LEU A 130 10.36 -10.09 10.90
C LEU A 130 9.74 -8.91 10.14
N LEU A 131 10.17 -7.68 10.40
CA LEU A 131 9.67 -6.48 9.69
C LEU A 131 10.37 -6.29 8.33
N ALA A 132 11.48 -7.00 8.10
CA ALA A 132 12.09 -7.09 6.78
C ALA A 132 11.19 -7.94 5.86
N PRO A 133 11.07 -7.60 4.57
CA PRO A 133 10.15 -8.27 3.67
C PRO A 133 10.63 -9.69 3.36
N HIS A 134 9.85 -10.71 3.76
CA HIS A 134 10.21 -12.12 3.61
C HIS A 134 9.00 -12.98 3.18
N GLU A 135 9.29 -14.16 2.65
CA GLU A 135 8.29 -15.20 2.33
C GLU A 135 8.08 -16.10 3.57
N LEU A 136 6.85 -16.52 3.82
CA LEU A 136 6.48 -17.46 4.89
C LEU A 136 6.48 -18.92 4.39
#